data_AF-A0A9E6CG17-F1
#
_entry.id   AF-A0A9E6CG17-F1
#
_cell.length_a   1.000
_cell.length_b   1.000
_cell.length_c   1.000
_cell.angle_alpha   90.00
_cell.angle_beta   90.00
_cell.angle_gamma   90.00
#
_symmetry.space_group_name_H-M   'P 1'
#
loop_
_entity.id
_entity.type
_entity.pdbx_description
1 polymer ?
#
loop_
_entity_poly.entity_id
_entity_poly.type
_entity_poly.pdbx_seq_one_letter_code
_entity_poly.pdbx_strand_id
1 'polypeptide(L)'
;MLEKPLIDEDQTILCLQESYALGVVSLEFLPIGNDPNSWVYKITSDNGKYFLKIKKGEIYEPSIFIPSYLKGIGIEQVVAPLRTQLDELSVKLNDFTLILYPFIEGRVGMKVGLTDEQWRELGSVLKKIHSVQPPADLLQRVNKENFLLKWNPVIERLQDVITGGNTVDVFQIELSSFWKEKLGEPEHIVKRAKELGRELQ
;
A
#
# COMPACT_ATOMS: atom_id res chain seq x y z
N MET A 1 2.46 -6.13 -8.49
CA MET A 1 2.31 -7.20 -9.51
C MET A 1 3.69 -7.69 -9.95
N LEU A 2 3.88 -9.01 -10.10
CA LEU A 2 5.19 -9.60 -10.41
C LEU A 2 5.48 -9.68 -11.92
N GLU A 3 4.45 -9.56 -12.75
CA GLU A 3 4.55 -9.56 -14.20
C GLU A 3 4.57 -8.12 -14.73
N LYS A 4 5.39 -7.89 -15.77
CA LYS A 4 5.53 -6.58 -16.41
C LYS A 4 4.21 -6.19 -17.09
N PRO A 5 3.69 -4.96 -16.89
CA PRO A 5 2.48 -4.52 -17.58
C PRO A 5 2.77 -4.30 -19.07
N LEU A 6 1.71 -4.39 -19.87
CA LEU A 6 1.70 -3.85 -21.23
C LEU A 6 1.53 -2.33 -21.17
N ILE A 7 2.54 -1.63 -20.65
CA ILE A 7 2.64 -0.18 -20.69
C ILE A 7 3.72 0.22 -21.70
N ASP A 8 3.45 1.27 -22.46
CA ASP A 8 4.42 1.86 -23.37
C ASP A 8 5.48 2.61 -22.55
N GLU A 9 6.71 2.09 -22.58
CA GLU A 9 7.83 2.65 -21.82
C GLU A 9 8.29 3.99 -22.40
N ASP A 10 8.17 4.20 -23.71
CA ASP A 10 8.53 5.47 -24.35
C ASP A 10 7.53 6.56 -23.95
N GLN A 11 6.22 6.24 -23.96
CA GLN A 11 5.20 7.16 -23.43
C GLN A 11 5.39 7.44 -21.94
N THR A 12 5.81 6.43 -21.17
CA THR A 12 6.10 6.59 -19.75
C THR A 12 7.27 7.56 -19.54
N ILE A 13 8.35 7.40 -20.30
CA ILE A 13 9.53 8.28 -20.25
C ILE A 13 9.17 9.71 -20.64
N LEU A 14 8.44 9.90 -21.74
CA LEU A 14 7.98 11.22 -22.19
C LEU A 14 7.12 11.90 -21.12
N CYS A 15 6.16 11.18 -20.55
CA CYS A 15 5.29 11.70 -19.48
C CYS A 15 6.10 12.14 -18.25
N LEU A 16 7.12 11.37 -17.86
CA LEU A 16 8.02 11.74 -16.76
C LEU A 16 8.86 12.97 -17.06
N GLN A 17 9.38 13.08 -18.29
CA GLN A 17 10.16 14.23 -18.73
C GLN A 17 9.31 15.50 -18.72
N GLU A 18 8.10 15.46 -19.27
CA GLU A 18 7.19 16.61 -19.33
C GLU A 18 6.68 17.01 -17.93
N SER A 19 6.30 16.03 -17.11
CA SER A 19 5.62 16.31 -15.84
C SER A 19 6.59 16.60 -14.69
N TYR A 20 7.78 15.99 -14.69
CA TYR A 20 8.75 16.10 -13.59
C TYR A 20 10.08 16.73 -14.01
N ALA A 21 10.24 17.15 -15.28
CA ALA A 21 11.52 17.58 -15.84
C ALA A 21 12.64 16.53 -15.64
N LEU A 22 12.27 15.24 -15.69
CA LEU A 22 13.17 14.15 -15.34
C LEU A 22 13.80 13.53 -16.59
N GLY A 23 15.12 13.68 -16.75
CA GLY A 23 15.89 13.02 -17.80
C GLY A 23 16.10 11.53 -17.49
N VAL A 24 15.22 10.66 -17.99
CA VAL A 24 15.30 9.21 -17.72
C VAL A 24 16.44 8.58 -18.53
N VAL A 25 17.44 8.03 -17.84
CA VAL A 25 18.54 7.25 -18.43
C VAL A 25 18.16 5.79 -18.56
N SER A 26 17.46 5.23 -17.56
CA SER A 26 16.92 3.88 -17.63
C SER A 26 15.66 3.72 -16.79
N LEU A 27 14.79 2.82 -17.25
CA LEU A 27 13.55 2.42 -16.58
C LEU A 27 13.59 0.91 -16.35
N GLU A 28 13.86 0.50 -15.11
CA GLU A 28 14.02 -0.91 -14.73
C GLU A 28 12.77 -1.39 -14.00
N PHE A 29 12.06 -2.38 -14.54
CA PHE A 29 10.92 -2.99 -13.86
C PHE A 29 11.37 -3.78 -12.63
N LEU A 30 10.72 -3.55 -11.49
CA LEU A 30 10.97 -4.28 -10.26
C LEU A 30 9.78 -5.25 -10.02
N PRO A 31 9.99 -6.58 -10.09
CA PRO A 31 8.92 -7.56 -9.86
C PRO A 31 8.66 -7.71 -8.35
N ILE A 32 8.18 -6.64 -7.72
CA ILE A 32 7.90 -6.56 -6.28
C ILE A 32 6.54 -5.89 -6.02
N GLY A 33 6.04 -6.04 -4.79
CA GLY A 33 4.82 -5.38 -4.32
C GLY A 33 3.54 -6.21 -4.48
N ASN A 34 2.59 -5.95 -3.59
CA ASN A 34 1.41 -6.79 -3.34
C ASN A 34 0.08 -6.20 -3.85
N ASP A 35 0.12 -5.11 -4.61
CA ASP A 35 -1.06 -4.54 -5.27
C ASP A 35 -1.17 -5.12 -6.69
N PRO A 36 -2.26 -5.84 -7.03
CA PRO A 36 -2.45 -6.42 -8.36
C PRO A 36 -2.69 -5.35 -9.43
N ASN A 37 -3.10 -4.14 -9.04
CA ASN A 37 -3.32 -3.03 -9.95
C ASN A 37 -2.12 -2.08 -10.00
N SER A 38 -0.95 -2.51 -9.51
CA SER A 38 0.24 -1.66 -9.46
C SER A 38 1.53 -2.37 -9.85
N TRP A 39 2.36 -1.60 -10.54
CA TRP A 39 3.71 -1.95 -10.99
C TRP A 39 4.68 -0.91 -10.51
N VAL A 40 5.92 -1.34 -10.31
CA VAL A 40 6.94 -0.49 -9.73
C VAL A 40 8.21 -0.59 -10.55
N TYR A 41 8.87 0.54 -10.71
CA TYR A 41 10.07 0.68 -11.51
C TYR A 41 11.11 1.48 -10.74
N LYS A 42 12.36 1.14 -10.97
CA LYS A 42 13.49 1.99 -10.63
C LYS A 42 13.83 2.83 -11.85
N ILE A 43 13.84 4.14 -11.67
CA ILE A 43 14.34 5.07 -12.67
C ILE A 43 15.77 5.42 -12.28
N THR A 44 16.69 5.32 -13.23
CA THR A 44 17.97 6.00 -13.16
C THR A 44 17.88 7.26 -14.01
N SER A 45 18.27 8.39 -13.45
CA SER A 45 18.30 9.69 -14.11
C SER A 45 19.69 10.32 -13.93
N ASP A 46 19.94 11.42 -14.61
CA ASP A 46 21.18 12.21 -14.50
C ASP A 46 21.40 12.76 -13.07
N ASN A 47 20.32 13.06 -12.36
CA ASN A 47 20.34 13.68 -11.04
C ASN A 47 20.05 12.71 -9.87
N GLY A 48 19.86 11.40 -10.14
CA GLY A 48 19.64 10.43 -9.07
C GLY A 48 18.83 9.19 -9.48
N LYS A 49 18.36 8.47 -8.46
CA LYS A 49 17.50 7.29 -8.61
C LYS A 49 16.12 7.58 -8.05
N TYR A 50 15.08 7.12 -8.74
CA TYR A 50 13.69 7.30 -8.33
C TYR A 50 12.93 5.98 -8.34
N PHE A 51 11.91 5.91 -7.49
CA PHE A 51 10.97 4.81 -7.45
C PHE A 51 9.66 5.28 -8.09
N LEU A 52 9.35 4.75 -9.26
CA LEU A 52 8.08 5.01 -9.93
C LEU A 52 7.09 3.93 -9.55
N LYS A 53 5.94 4.34 -9.04
CA LYS A 53 4.77 3.48 -8.88
C LYS A 53 3.74 3.84 -9.96
N ILE A 54 3.38 2.85 -10.76
CA ILE A 54 2.32 2.93 -11.75
C ILE A 54 1.11 2.20 -11.20
N LYS A 55 -0.05 2.83 -11.20
CA LYS A 55 -1.31 2.23 -10.72
C LYS A 55 -2.39 2.33 -11.79
N LYS A 56 -3.06 1.22 -12.09
CA LYS A 56 -4.22 1.20 -13.00
C LYS A 56 -5.47 1.67 -12.26
N GLY A 57 -6.25 2.54 -12.91
CA GLY A 57 -7.50 3.07 -12.38
C GLY A 57 -7.32 4.20 -11.38
N GLU A 58 -8.37 4.43 -10.59
CA GLU A 58 -8.37 5.48 -9.57
C GLU A 58 -7.48 5.13 -8.38
N ILE A 59 -6.86 6.17 -7.83
CA ILE A 59 -6.06 6.06 -6.62
C ILE A 59 -6.87 6.56 -5.43
N TYR A 60 -6.66 5.93 -4.28
CA TYR A 60 -7.16 6.49 -3.04
C TYR A 60 -6.33 7.71 -2.68
N GLU A 61 -6.81 8.92 -3.02
CA GLU A 61 -6.07 10.18 -2.88
C GLU A 61 -5.36 10.36 -1.53
N PRO A 62 -5.96 10.07 -0.35
CA PRO A 62 -5.27 10.23 0.92
C PRO A 62 -3.98 9.41 1.04
N SER A 63 -3.83 8.32 0.27
CA SER A 63 -2.59 7.53 0.23
C SER A 63 -1.37 8.29 -0.28
N ILE A 64 -1.56 9.41 -1.01
CA ILE A 64 -0.46 10.27 -1.47
C ILE A 64 -0.44 11.63 -0.78
N PHE A 65 -1.61 12.19 -0.46
CA PHE A 65 -1.69 13.49 0.22
C PHE A 65 -1.24 13.44 1.68
N ILE A 66 -1.63 12.41 2.44
CA ILE A 66 -1.25 12.30 3.86
C ILE A 66 0.28 12.20 3.99
N PRO A 67 1.00 11.32 3.25
CA PRO A 67 2.45 11.29 3.32
C PRO A 67 3.11 12.62 2.93
N SER A 68 2.63 13.27 1.87
CA SER A 68 3.13 14.58 1.43
C SER A 68 2.95 15.66 2.49
N TYR A 69 1.77 15.71 3.12
CA TYR A 69 1.49 16.64 4.21
C TYR A 69 2.37 16.38 5.43
N LEU A 70 2.48 15.13 5.91
CA LEU A 70 3.31 14.77 7.06
C LEU A 70 4.78 15.14 6.83
N LYS A 71 5.29 14.88 5.63
CA LYS A 71 6.65 15.29 5.26
C LYS A 71 6.80 16.82 5.21
N GLY A 72 5.83 17.52 4.63
CA GLY A 72 5.82 18.98 4.54
C GLY A 72 5.82 19.70 5.90
N ILE A 73 5.32 19.06 6.97
CA ILE A 73 5.37 19.58 8.35
C ILE A 73 6.60 19.06 9.14
N GLY A 74 7.57 18.41 8.49
CA GLY A 74 8.85 18.03 9.07
C GLY A 74 8.93 16.61 9.64
N ILE A 75 8.01 15.70 9.30
CA ILE A 75 8.13 14.28 9.65
C ILE A 75 8.93 13.56 8.55
N GLU A 76 10.25 13.68 8.62
CA GLU A 76 11.19 13.20 7.59
C GLU A 76 11.20 11.68 7.38
N GLN A 77 10.81 10.91 8.39
CA GLN A 77 10.74 9.44 8.32
C GLN A 77 9.63 8.93 7.38
N VAL A 78 8.73 9.81 6.93
CA VAL A 78 7.70 9.48 5.96
C VAL A 78 8.24 9.64 4.54
N VAL A 79 8.09 8.59 3.73
CA VAL A 79 8.38 8.65 2.30
C VAL A 79 7.14 9.18 1.59
N ALA A 80 7.30 10.32 0.91
CA ALA A 80 6.22 11.00 0.21
C ALA A 80 6.49 11.07 -1.31
N PRO A 81 5.44 11.19 -2.13
CA PRO A 81 5.61 11.44 -3.56
C PRO A 81 6.35 12.75 -3.82
N LEU A 82 7.14 12.76 -4.88
CA LEU A 82 7.69 13.97 -5.48
C LEU A 82 6.58 14.69 -6.25
N ARG A 83 6.70 16.02 -6.31
CA ARG A 83 5.74 16.86 -7.01
C ARG A 83 6.14 17.05 -8.46
N THR A 84 5.14 17.17 -9.33
CA THR A 84 5.31 17.57 -10.72
C THR A 84 5.69 19.06 -10.80
N GLN A 85 6.05 19.52 -12.00
CA GLN A 85 6.26 20.95 -12.29
C GLN A 85 5.00 21.80 -12.05
N LEU A 86 3.81 21.18 -12.07
CA LEU A 86 2.53 21.82 -11.77
C LEU A 86 2.08 21.62 -10.32
N ASP A 87 3.00 21.21 -9.43
CA ASP A 87 2.77 20.98 -7.99
C ASP A 87 1.81 19.81 -7.66
N GLU A 88 1.56 18.91 -8.62
CA GLU A 88 0.72 17.71 -8.43
C GLU A 88 1.53 16.54 -7.85
N LEU A 89 0.88 15.64 -7.10
CA LEU A 89 1.53 14.48 -6.48
C LEU A 89 1.51 13.21 -7.34
N SER A 90 0.90 13.30 -8.53
CA SER A 90 0.80 12.20 -9.49
C SER A 90 0.43 12.76 -10.86
N VAL A 91 0.71 12.02 -11.92
CA VAL A 91 0.26 12.36 -13.28
C VAL A 91 -0.53 11.20 -13.90
N LYS A 92 -1.52 11.52 -14.73
CA LYS A 92 -2.29 10.54 -15.49
C LYS A 92 -1.61 10.22 -16.82
N LEU A 93 -1.56 8.94 -17.17
CA LEU A 93 -1.14 8.44 -18.47
C LEU A 93 -2.14 7.37 -18.91
N ASN A 94 -3.08 7.75 -19.78
CA ASN A 94 -4.22 6.89 -20.17
C ASN A 94 -4.97 6.38 -18.92
N ASP A 95 -5.18 5.07 -18.80
CA ASP A 95 -5.83 4.40 -17.65
C ASP A 95 -4.90 4.27 -16.41
N PHE A 96 -3.68 4.79 -16.48
CA PHE A 96 -2.68 4.68 -15.43
C PHE A 96 -2.45 6.00 -14.70
N THR A 97 -2.02 5.87 -13.45
CA THR A 97 -1.56 6.97 -12.61
C THR A 97 -0.11 6.70 -12.23
N LEU A 98 0.78 7.63 -12.56
CA LEU A 98 2.20 7.59 -12.26
C LEU A 98 2.45 8.43 -11.00
N ILE A 99 3.11 7.81 -10.02
CA ILE A 99 3.46 8.43 -8.74
C ILE A 99 4.95 8.22 -8.53
N LEU A 100 5.70 9.32 -8.50
CA LEU A 100 7.16 9.29 -8.38
C LEU A 100 7.59 9.48 -6.93
N TYR A 101 8.56 8.70 -6.47
CA TYR A 101 9.12 8.77 -5.12
C TYR A 101 10.65 8.82 -5.19
N PRO A 102 11.34 9.33 -4.14
CA PRO A 102 12.77 9.11 -4.01
C PRO A 102 13.07 7.60 -3.91
N PHE A 103 14.12 7.13 -4.57
CA PHE A 103 14.56 5.75 -4.43
C PHE A 103 15.42 5.59 -3.16
N ILE A 104 14.95 4.81 -2.20
CA ILE A 104 15.65 4.58 -0.93
C ILE A 104 16.22 3.16 -0.93
N GLU A 105 17.56 3.07 -0.89
CA GLU A 105 18.25 1.81 -0.67
C GLU A 105 18.21 1.46 0.82
N GLY A 106 17.35 0.52 1.20
CA GLY A 106 17.12 0.14 2.58
C GLY A 106 16.87 -1.36 2.76
N ARG A 107 16.95 -1.83 4.00
CA ARG A 107 16.63 -3.21 4.40
C ARG A 107 15.28 -3.24 5.10
N VAL A 108 14.40 -4.15 4.69
CA VAL A 108 13.06 -4.29 5.27
C VAL A 108 13.16 -4.81 6.70
N GLY A 109 12.52 -4.11 7.66
CA GLY A 109 12.57 -4.48 9.09
C GLY A 109 12.11 -5.90 9.38
N MET A 110 11.18 -6.47 8.60
CA MET A 110 10.77 -7.88 8.72
C MET A 110 11.92 -8.87 8.48
N LYS A 111 12.95 -8.50 7.71
CA LYS A 111 14.09 -9.39 7.39
C LYS A 111 15.24 -9.25 8.36
N VAL A 112 15.48 -8.03 8.88
CA VAL A 112 16.70 -7.71 9.65
C VAL A 112 16.43 -7.32 11.10
N GLY A 113 15.16 -7.18 11.49
CA GLY A 113 14.78 -6.62 12.78
C GLY A 113 15.05 -5.11 12.87
N LEU A 114 14.73 -4.53 14.03
CA LEU A 114 15.08 -3.16 14.41
C LEU A 114 15.95 -3.21 15.65
N THR A 115 16.94 -2.33 15.76
CA THR A 115 17.70 -2.13 17.01
C THR A 115 16.83 -1.42 18.06
N ASP A 116 17.27 -1.42 19.31
CA ASP A 116 16.58 -0.72 20.39
C ASP A 116 16.42 0.78 20.09
N GLU A 117 17.42 1.42 19.49
CA GLU A 117 17.36 2.82 19.06
C GLU A 117 16.31 3.04 17.99
N GLN A 118 16.25 2.14 16.99
CA GLN A 118 15.26 2.19 15.92
C GLN A 118 13.84 1.94 16.43
N TRP A 119 13.67 1.07 17.45
CA TRP A 119 12.39 0.89 18.13
C TRP A 119 11.93 2.15 18.86
N ARG A 120 12.83 2.82 19.57
CA ARG A 120 12.53 4.10 20.23
C ARG A 120 12.20 5.19 19.21
N GLU A 121 12.93 5.24 18.10
CA GLU A 121 12.66 6.18 17.02
C GLU A 121 11.28 5.92 16.39
N LEU A 122 10.96 4.66 16.06
CA LEU A 122 9.66 4.28 15.51
C LEU A 122 8.52 4.73 16.43
N GLY A 123 8.61 4.46 17.73
CA GLY A 123 7.62 4.90 18.71
C GLY A 123 7.48 6.42 18.78
N SER A 124 8.61 7.15 18.73
CA SER A 124 8.63 8.62 18.71
C SER A 124 7.95 9.18 17.45
N VAL A 125 8.24 8.60 16.28
CA VAL A 125 7.66 9.01 14.99
C VAL A 125 6.17 8.71 14.96
N LEU A 126 5.74 7.53 15.40
CA LEU A 126 4.31 7.17 15.47
C LEU A 126 3.55 8.12 16.40
N LYS A 127 4.13 8.48 17.55
CA LYS A 127 3.54 9.49 18.44
C LYS A 127 3.40 10.84 17.73
N LYS A 128 4.43 11.28 17.00
CA LYS A 128 4.35 12.53 16.21
C LYS A 128 3.20 12.46 15.22
N ILE A 129 3.13 11.42 14.40
CA ILE A 129 2.06 11.22 13.40
C ILE A 129 0.68 11.24 14.06
N HIS A 130 0.48 10.52 15.16
CA HIS A 130 -0.81 10.48 15.87
C HIS A 130 -1.19 11.80 16.53
N SER A 131 -0.24 12.70 16.75
CA SER A 131 -0.49 14.02 17.35
C SER A 131 -0.76 15.11 16.31
N VAL A 132 -0.59 14.81 15.02
CA VAL A 132 -0.85 15.76 13.94
C VAL A 132 -2.37 16.01 13.85
N GLN A 133 -2.74 17.25 13.62
CA GLN A 133 -4.09 17.66 13.26
C GLN A 133 -4.10 18.09 11.80
N PRO A 134 -4.41 17.18 10.84
CA PRO A 134 -4.44 17.55 9.44
C PRO A 134 -5.60 18.52 9.13
N PRO A 135 -5.50 19.27 8.02
CA PRO A 135 -6.59 20.11 7.54
C PRO A 135 -7.91 19.33 7.42
N ALA A 136 -9.03 20.01 7.71
CA ALA A 136 -10.34 19.36 7.80
C ALA A 136 -10.78 18.71 6.48
N ASP A 137 -10.45 19.33 5.35
CA ASP A 137 -10.70 18.81 4.00
C ASP A 137 -9.92 17.52 3.73
N LEU A 138 -8.67 17.44 4.21
CA LEU A 138 -7.86 16.22 4.10
C LEU A 138 -8.41 15.11 5.00
N LEU A 139 -8.78 15.44 6.24
CA LEU A 139 -9.39 14.49 7.18
C LEU A 139 -10.73 13.93 6.71
N GLN A 140 -11.54 14.73 6.01
CA GLN A 140 -12.83 14.28 5.48
C GLN A 140 -12.69 13.21 4.39
N ARG A 141 -11.58 13.19 3.66
CA ARG A 141 -11.28 12.18 2.62
C ARG A 141 -10.73 10.88 3.20
N VAL A 142 -10.21 10.91 4.43
CA VAL A 142 -9.66 9.72 5.10
C VAL A 142 -10.80 8.80 5.54
N ASN A 143 -10.68 7.51 5.21
CA ASN A 143 -11.63 6.49 5.63
C ASN A 143 -11.60 6.40 7.15
N LYS A 144 -12.79 6.49 7.75
CA LYS A 144 -12.94 6.37 9.20
C LYS A 144 -13.26 4.94 9.54
N GLU A 145 -12.61 4.45 10.58
CA GLU A 145 -12.99 3.18 11.19
C GLU A 145 -14.43 3.30 11.69
N ASN A 146 -15.23 2.27 11.41
CA ASN A 146 -16.62 2.16 11.84
C ASN A 146 -16.86 0.90 12.68
N PHE A 147 -15.79 0.15 12.96
CA PHE A 147 -15.77 -1.09 13.73
C PHE A 147 -16.71 -2.18 13.18
N LEU A 148 -17.10 -2.08 11.91
CA LEU A 148 -17.86 -3.11 11.22
C LEU A 148 -16.93 -4.19 10.70
N LEU A 149 -17.29 -5.45 10.95
CA LEU A 149 -16.53 -6.60 10.48
C LEU A 149 -16.85 -6.91 9.00
N LYS A 150 -16.38 -6.04 8.10
CA LYS A 150 -16.66 -6.09 6.65
C LYS A 150 -16.33 -7.43 5.98
N TRP A 151 -15.37 -8.17 6.53
CA TRP A 151 -14.91 -9.45 6.00
C TRP A 151 -15.68 -10.65 6.55
N ASN A 152 -16.59 -10.46 7.51
CA ASN A 152 -17.36 -11.55 8.12
C ASN A 152 -18.13 -12.40 7.09
N PRO A 153 -18.84 -11.82 6.10
CA PRO A 153 -19.55 -12.63 5.09
C PRO A 153 -18.61 -13.50 4.25
N VAL A 154 -17.37 -13.06 4.05
CA VAL A 154 -16.36 -13.86 3.33
C VAL A 154 -15.92 -15.05 4.17
N ILE A 155 -15.72 -14.84 5.48
CA ILE A 155 -15.34 -15.91 6.41
C ILE A 155 -16.47 -16.94 6.55
N GLU A 156 -17.73 -16.48 6.71
CA GLU A 156 -18.91 -17.36 6.78
C GLU A 156 -19.04 -18.21 5.51
N ARG A 157 -18.94 -17.58 4.34
CA ARG A 157 -18.96 -18.30 3.06
C ARG A 157 -17.82 -19.31 2.94
N LEU A 158 -16.61 -18.97 3.39
CA LEU A 158 -15.47 -19.88 3.37
C LEU A 158 -15.71 -21.10 4.27
N GLN A 159 -16.25 -20.88 5.48
CA GLN A 159 -16.61 -21.95 6.41
C GLN A 159 -17.69 -22.87 5.83
N ASP A 160 -18.72 -22.33 5.21
CA ASP A 160 -19.78 -23.11 4.54
C ASP A 160 -19.19 -24.01 3.42
N VAL A 161 -18.33 -23.46 2.56
CA VAL A 161 -17.68 -24.22 1.49
C VAL A 161 -16.81 -25.35 2.04
N ILE A 162 -16.00 -25.08 3.07
CA ILE A 162 -15.08 -26.06 3.66
C ILE A 162 -15.83 -27.19 4.38
N THR A 163 -16.90 -26.87 5.09
CA THR A 163 -17.74 -27.85 5.78
C THR A 163 -18.60 -28.67 4.80
N GLY A 164 -19.03 -28.07 3.68
CA GLY A 164 -19.82 -28.72 2.64
C GLY A 164 -19.11 -29.81 1.83
N GLY A 165 -17.79 -29.94 1.95
CA GLY A 165 -17.04 -31.12 1.48
C GLY A 165 -16.76 -31.21 -0.03
N ASN A 166 -17.10 -30.18 -0.82
CA ASN A 166 -16.88 -30.16 -2.28
C ASN A 166 -15.52 -29.53 -2.64
N THR A 167 -14.42 -30.12 -2.18
CA THR A 167 -13.06 -29.69 -2.54
C THR A 167 -12.53 -30.53 -3.70
N VAL A 168 -12.11 -29.88 -4.78
CA VAL A 168 -11.77 -30.57 -6.04
C VAL A 168 -10.27 -30.58 -6.32
N ASP A 169 -9.54 -29.53 -5.92
CA ASP A 169 -8.09 -29.43 -6.15
C ASP A 169 -7.25 -29.59 -4.88
N VAL A 170 -5.94 -29.82 -5.06
CA VAL A 170 -4.99 -30.09 -3.97
C VAL A 170 -4.89 -28.94 -2.96
N PHE A 171 -4.96 -27.69 -3.41
CA PHE A 171 -4.89 -26.53 -2.52
C PHE A 171 -6.19 -26.34 -1.74
N GLN A 172 -7.34 -26.64 -2.35
CA GLN A 172 -8.62 -26.65 -1.64
C GLN A 172 -8.66 -27.72 -0.54
N ILE A 173 -8.11 -28.90 -0.81
CA ILE A 173 -8.03 -30.00 0.18
C ILE A 173 -7.11 -29.60 1.34
N GLU A 174 -5.93 -29.03 1.05
CA GLU A 174 -4.97 -28.58 2.05
C GLU A 174 -5.56 -27.48 2.95
N LEU A 175 -6.11 -26.42 2.34
CA LEU A 175 -6.78 -25.34 3.06
C LEU A 175 -7.93 -25.86 3.92
N SER A 176 -8.76 -26.75 3.38
CA SER A 176 -9.90 -27.31 4.11
C SER A 176 -9.47 -28.16 5.29
N SER A 177 -8.40 -28.93 5.13
CA SER A 177 -7.84 -29.75 6.21
C SER A 177 -7.28 -28.87 7.34
N PHE A 178 -6.47 -27.86 6.97
CA PHE A 178 -5.94 -26.88 7.92
C PHE A 178 -7.05 -26.11 8.65
N TRP A 179 -8.05 -25.64 7.91
CA TRP A 179 -9.16 -24.89 8.49
C TRP A 179 -9.99 -25.75 9.46
N LYS A 180 -10.22 -27.03 9.13
CA LYS A 180 -10.93 -27.97 10.01
C LYS A 180 -10.13 -28.29 11.28
N GLU A 181 -8.81 -28.43 11.17
CA GLU A 181 -7.92 -28.57 12.33
C GLU A 181 -8.03 -27.35 13.26
N LYS A 182 -8.24 -26.17 12.69
CA LYS A 182 -8.27 -24.88 13.38
C LYS A 182 -9.66 -24.34 13.69
N LEU A 183 -10.75 -25.06 13.43
CA LEU A 183 -12.12 -24.53 13.35
C LEU A 183 -12.53 -23.58 14.49
N GLY A 184 -12.12 -23.87 15.73
CA GLY A 184 -12.45 -23.04 16.89
C GLY A 184 -11.68 -21.70 16.97
N GLU A 185 -10.51 -21.58 16.34
CA GLU A 185 -9.70 -20.36 16.38
C GLU A 185 -10.31 -19.22 15.54
N PRO A 186 -10.68 -19.41 14.25
CA PRO A 186 -11.36 -18.38 13.46
C PRO A 186 -12.69 -17.93 14.08
N GLU A 187 -13.49 -18.86 14.59
CA GLU A 187 -14.76 -18.55 15.25
C GLU A 187 -14.56 -17.68 16.48
N HIS A 188 -13.54 -18.00 17.29
CA HIS A 188 -13.18 -17.21 18.46
C HIS A 188 -12.71 -15.80 18.07
N ILE A 189 -11.86 -15.66 17.06
CA ILE A 189 -11.39 -14.37 16.56
C ILE A 189 -12.56 -13.52 16.05
N VAL A 190 -13.45 -14.10 15.23
CA VAL A 190 -14.63 -13.41 14.70
C VAL A 190 -15.56 -12.98 15.83
N LYS A 191 -15.81 -13.86 16.81
CA LYS A 191 -16.64 -13.55 17.98
C LYS A 191 -16.05 -12.37 18.77
N ARG A 192 -14.76 -12.43 19.12
CA ARG A 192 -14.07 -11.36 19.87
C ARG A 192 -14.06 -10.04 19.10
N ALA A 193 -13.84 -10.08 17.79
CA ALA A 193 -13.88 -8.89 16.94
C ALA A 193 -15.28 -8.26 16.89
N LYS A 194 -16.34 -9.08 16.80
CA LYS A 194 -17.74 -8.61 16.85
C LYS A 194 -18.09 -8.02 18.21
N GLU A 195 -17.66 -8.64 19.31
CA GLU A 195 -17.87 -8.14 20.67
C GLU A 195 -17.20 -6.77 20.84
N LEU A 196 -15.91 -6.67 20.53
CA LEU A 196 -15.16 -5.41 20.63
C LEU A 196 -15.75 -4.33 19.72
N GLY A 197 -16.17 -4.69 18.50
CA GLY A 197 -16.78 -3.73 17.58
C GLY A 197 -18.06 -3.12 18.11
N ARG A 198 -18.87 -3.88 18.87
CA ARG A 198 -20.07 -3.35 19.55
C ARG A 198 -19.75 -2.45 20.73
N GLU A 199 -18.62 -2.67 21.42
CA GLU A 199 -18.18 -1.84 22.55
C GLU A 199 -17.61 -0.48 22.11
N LEU A 200 -17.08 -0.40 20.89
CA LEU A 200 -16.41 0.80 20.35
C LEU A 200 -17.31 1.68 19.48
N GLN A 201 -18.55 1.26 19.22
CA GLN A 201 -19.59 2.01 18.48
C GLN A 201 -20.47 2.81 19.45
#